data_AF-A0A1V5TH68-F1
#
_entry.id   AF-A0A1V5TH68-F1
#
_cell.length_a   1.000
_cell.length_b   1.000
_cell.length_c   1.000
_cell.angle_alpha   90.00
_cell.angle_beta   90.00
_cell.angle_gamma   90.00
#
_symmetry.space_group_name_H-M   'P 1'
#
loop_
_entity.id
_entity.type
_entity.pdbx_description
1 polymer ?
#
loop_
_entity_poly.entity_id
_entity_poly.type
_entity_poly.pdbx_seq_one_letter_code
_entity_poly.pdbx_strand_id
1 'polypeptide(L)'
;MKIYQKIFLFLLITAAAVYSQSKNSVISEVKNSEVKIKLHKLVEFNDSKAKSGNKFLIADITVENLSDKKINMGADYTMSITLKDDKGNEYRSGLKGEGIVSTYLTKNESVEQDQKAHTLAFSESFPAKTKARSYLCGFEVPKDVKIVSFGVKKQNLWSSVK
;
A
#
# COMPACT_ATOMS: atom_id res chain seq x y z
N MET A 1 5.02 -33.41 -29.81
CA MET A 1 4.03 -32.77 -28.91
C MET A 1 2.75 -32.52 -29.69
N LYS A 2 1.62 -33.10 -29.26
CA LYS A 2 0.33 -33.01 -29.99
C LYS A 2 -0.20 -31.56 -29.96
N ILE A 3 -0.96 -31.14 -30.97
CA ILE A 3 -1.51 -29.77 -31.08
C ILE A 3 -2.27 -29.34 -29.82
N TYR A 4 -3.03 -30.26 -29.22
CA TYR A 4 -3.76 -30.00 -27.97
C TYR A 4 -2.85 -29.69 -26.77
N GLN A 5 -1.65 -30.27 -26.71
CA GLN A 5 -0.65 -29.96 -25.67
C GLN A 5 -0.04 -28.56 -25.87
N LYS A 6 0.12 -28.11 -27.13
CA LYS A 6 0.57 -26.75 -27.44
C LYS A 6 -0.48 -25.70 -27.05
N ILE A 7 -1.76 -25.98 -27.31
CA ILE A 7 -2.88 -25.11 -26.94
C ILE A 7 -2.99 -24.96 -25.42
N PHE A 8 -2.91 -26.08 -24.70
CA PHE A 8 -2.96 -26.09 -23.23
C PHE A 8 -1.78 -25.32 -22.60
N LEU A 9 -0.56 -25.53 -23.12
CA LEU A 9 0.63 -24.81 -22.65
C LEU A 9 0.54 -23.30 -22.93
N PHE A 10 0.01 -22.91 -24.09
CA PHE A 10 -0.21 -21.50 -24.44
C PHE A 10 -1.24 -20.83 -23.51
N LEU A 11 -2.33 -21.52 -23.19
CA LEU A 11 -3.34 -21.05 -22.22
C LEU A 11 -2.75 -20.83 -20.83
N LEU A 12 -1.92 -21.75 -20.33
CA LEU A 12 -1.24 -21.60 -19.04
C LEU A 12 -0.32 -20.37 -18.98
N ILE A 13 0.41 -20.10 -20.06
CA ILE A 13 1.32 -18.93 -20.14
C ILE A 13 0.52 -17.63 -20.11
N THR A 14 -0.61 -17.57 -20.84
CA THR A 14 -1.46 -16.36 -20.85
C THR A 14 -2.12 -16.09 -19.49
N ALA A 15 -2.57 -17.12 -18.78
CA ALA A 15 -3.14 -16.99 -17.44
C ALA A 15 -2.10 -16.47 -16.43
N ALA A 16 -0.86 -16.96 -16.49
CA ALA A 16 0.23 -16.50 -15.64
C ALA A 16 0.62 -15.04 -15.92
N ALA A 17 0.60 -14.61 -17.18
CA ALA A 17 0.91 -13.24 -17.59
C ALA A 17 -0.14 -12.23 -17.07
N VAL A 18 -1.44 -12.57 -17.19
CA VAL A 18 -2.54 -11.73 -16.70
C VAL A 18 -2.52 -11.64 -15.16
N TYR A 19 -2.22 -12.74 -14.47
CA TYR A 19 -2.10 -12.75 -13.01
C TYR A 19 -0.90 -11.93 -12.49
N SER A 20 0.19 -11.86 -13.24
CA SER A 20 1.35 -11.02 -12.90
C SER A 20 1.07 -9.52 -13.07
N GLN A 21 0.26 -9.15 -14.08
CA GLN A 21 -0.14 -7.75 -14.29
C GLN A 21 -1.03 -7.20 -13.16
N SER A 22 -1.93 -8.01 -12.60
CA SER A 22 -2.85 -7.54 -11.54
C SER A 22 -2.14 -7.21 -10.21
N LYS A 23 -1.04 -7.92 -9.88
CA LYS A 23 -0.26 -7.70 -8.64
C LYS A 23 0.52 -6.37 -8.58
N ASN A 24 0.71 -5.67 -9.71
CA ASN A 24 1.54 -4.47 -9.80
C ASN A 24 0.81 -3.22 -10.29
N SER A 25 -0.53 -3.27 -10.33
CA SER A 25 -1.30 -2.08 -10.71
C SER A 25 -1.17 -0.99 -9.64
N VAL A 26 -0.75 0.20 -10.06
CA VAL A 26 -0.67 1.40 -9.21
C VAL A 26 -1.98 2.15 -9.35
N ILE A 27 -2.73 2.26 -8.25
CA ILE A 27 -4.03 2.95 -8.21
C ILE A 27 -3.90 4.42 -7.83
N SER A 28 -2.78 4.82 -7.23
CA SER A 28 -2.49 6.22 -6.90
C SER A 28 -0.98 6.43 -6.73
N GLU A 29 -0.46 7.60 -7.13
CA GLU A 29 0.96 7.94 -6.98
C GLU A 29 1.10 9.40 -6.54
N VAL A 30 1.84 9.63 -5.46
CA VAL A 30 2.33 10.95 -5.06
C VAL A 30 3.83 11.03 -5.22
N LYS A 31 4.31 12.18 -5.68
CA LYS A 31 5.74 12.37 -6.00
C LYS A 31 6.15 13.82 -5.77
N ASN A 32 7.36 14.01 -5.25
CA ASN A 32 8.10 15.27 -5.31
C ASN A 32 9.51 15.03 -5.90
N SER A 33 10.43 15.97 -5.73
CA SER A 33 11.81 15.84 -6.21
C SER A 33 12.64 14.76 -5.49
N GLU A 34 12.27 14.39 -4.27
CA GLU A 34 13.05 13.49 -3.41
C GLU A 34 12.42 12.09 -3.27
N VAL A 35 11.10 11.99 -3.34
CA VAL A 35 10.34 10.79 -2.99
C VAL A 35 9.23 10.52 -3.99
N LYS A 36 9.01 9.23 -4.25
CA LYS A 36 7.83 8.72 -4.93
C LYS A 36 7.15 7.68 -4.03
N ILE A 37 5.84 7.83 -3.83
CA ILE A 37 5.04 6.86 -3.07
C ILE A 37 3.89 6.40 -3.94
N LYS A 38 3.80 5.08 -4.12
CA LYS A 38 2.79 4.41 -4.93
C LYS A 38 1.88 3.59 -4.04
N LEU A 39 0.58 3.82 -4.16
CA LEU A 39 -0.46 2.95 -3.63
C LEU A 39 -0.80 1.91 -4.71
N HIS A 40 -0.60 0.64 -4.39
CA HIS A 40 -0.94 -0.48 -5.29
C HIS A 40 -2.34 -1.00 -5.03
N LYS A 41 -2.69 -1.16 -3.75
CA LYS A 41 -3.98 -1.71 -3.36
C LYS A 41 -4.39 -1.22 -1.97
N LEU A 42 -5.70 -1.03 -1.79
CA LEU A 42 -6.34 -1.00 -0.48
C LEU A 42 -7.00 -2.36 -0.26
N VAL A 43 -6.54 -3.08 0.75
CA VAL A 43 -7.10 -4.38 1.15
C VAL A 43 -8.10 -4.13 2.26
N GLU A 44 -9.36 -4.41 1.97
CA GLU A 44 -10.42 -4.38 2.97
C GLU A 44 -10.45 -5.68 3.77
N PHE A 45 -10.62 -5.56 5.09
CA PHE A 45 -11.00 -6.70 5.92
C PHE A 45 -11.88 -6.25 7.10
N ASN A 46 -12.75 -7.15 7.52
CA ASN A 46 -13.61 -6.97 8.69
C ASN A 46 -12.95 -7.60 9.91
N ASP A 47 -12.98 -6.89 11.04
CA ASP A 47 -12.46 -7.37 12.31
C ASP A 47 -13.36 -6.91 13.46
N SER A 48 -13.51 -7.74 14.48
CA SER A 48 -14.33 -7.42 15.66
C SER A 48 -13.77 -6.26 16.49
N LYS A 49 -12.49 -5.90 16.31
CA LYS A 49 -11.87 -4.72 16.94
C LYS A 49 -12.20 -3.41 16.24
N ALA A 50 -12.76 -3.44 15.03
CA ALA A 50 -13.23 -2.22 14.37
C ALA A 50 -14.45 -1.68 15.14
N LYS A 51 -14.61 -0.35 15.19
CA LYS A 51 -15.82 0.26 15.78
C LYS A 51 -17.05 -0.22 15.00
N SER A 52 -18.20 -0.27 15.68
CA SER A 52 -19.46 -0.57 15.02
C SER A 52 -19.69 0.39 13.84
N GLY A 53 -20.08 -0.15 12.69
CA GLY A 53 -20.23 0.60 11.44
C GLY A 53 -18.94 0.86 10.64
N ASN A 54 -17.78 0.44 11.15
CA ASN A 54 -16.50 0.60 10.48
C ASN A 54 -15.93 -0.72 9.94
N LYS A 55 -14.93 -0.57 9.09
CA LYS A 55 -14.06 -1.61 8.53
C LYS A 55 -12.60 -1.18 8.61
N PHE A 56 -11.69 -2.12 8.42
CA PHE A 56 -10.27 -1.84 8.28
C PHE A 56 -9.83 -1.89 6.82
N LEU A 57 -8.92 -0.97 6.46
CA LEU A 57 -8.21 -0.96 5.18
C LEU A 57 -6.72 -1.07 5.44
N ILE A 58 -6.02 -1.88 4.65
CA ILE A 58 -4.55 -1.96 4.62
C ILE A 58 -4.05 -1.44 3.28
N ALA A 59 -3.06 -0.58 3.29
CA ALA A 59 -2.44 -0.05 2.08
C ALA A 59 -1.14 -0.81 1.75
N ASP A 60 -1.13 -1.46 0.58
CA ASP A 60 0.09 -1.95 -0.07
C ASP A 60 0.76 -0.80 -0.80
N ILE A 61 1.92 -0.38 -0.28
CA ILE A 61 2.59 0.85 -0.70
C ILE A 61 4.02 0.55 -1.07
N THR A 62 4.49 1.17 -2.15
CA THR A 62 5.93 1.32 -2.43
C THR A 62 6.37 2.74 -2.13
N VAL A 63 7.41 2.88 -1.32
CA VAL A 63 8.15 4.13 -1.14
C VAL A 63 9.48 4.03 -1.87
N GLU A 64 9.89 5.12 -2.52
CA GLU A 64 11.12 5.21 -3.29
C GLU A 64 11.82 6.54 -2.98
N ASN A 65 13.09 6.47 -2.60
CA ASN A 65 13.95 7.63 -2.48
C ASN A 65 14.61 7.89 -3.85
N LEU A 66 14.22 9.00 -4.48
CA LEU A 66 14.73 9.44 -5.77
C LEU A 66 16.02 10.26 -5.65
N SER A 67 16.35 10.73 -4.44
CA SER A 67 17.52 11.58 -4.20
C SER A 67 18.83 10.76 -4.12
N ASP A 68 19.95 11.47 -4.15
CA ASP A 68 21.30 10.93 -3.96
C ASP A 68 21.74 10.89 -2.49
N LYS A 69 20.85 11.29 -1.57
CA LYS A 69 21.12 11.32 -0.12
C LYS A 69 20.15 10.43 0.64
N LYS A 70 20.47 10.15 1.91
CA LYS A 70 19.54 9.50 2.83
C LYS A 70 18.44 10.48 3.23
N ILE A 71 17.24 9.97 3.49
CA ILE A 71 16.08 10.78 3.89
C ILE A 71 15.34 10.17 5.07
N ASN A 72 14.65 11.00 5.84
CA ASN A 72 13.77 10.54 6.91
C ASN A 72 12.41 10.11 6.34
N MET A 73 12.30 8.85 5.93
CA MET A 73 11.03 8.35 5.36
C MET A 73 9.97 8.20 6.45
N GLY A 74 10.36 7.75 7.65
CA GLY A 74 9.43 7.50 8.76
C GLY A 74 8.60 8.72 9.14
N ALA A 75 9.25 9.79 9.62
CA ALA A 75 8.55 10.96 10.15
C ALA A 75 7.98 11.88 9.06
N ASP A 76 8.70 12.04 7.94
CA ASP A 76 8.33 13.03 6.92
C ASP A 76 7.35 12.50 5.88
N TYR A 77 7.29 11.17 5.70
CA TYR A 77 6.52 10.54 4.64
C TYR A 77 5.58 9.45 5.17
N THR A 78 6.10 8.31 5.62
CA THR A 78 5.31 7.10 5.91
C THR A 78 4.30 7.30 7.03
N MET A 79 4.69 7.91 8.17
CA MET A 79 3.75 8.21 9.26
C MET A 79 2.70 9.27 8.90
N SER A 80 2.94 10.03 7.83
CA SER A 80 2.06 11.10 7.34
C SER A 80 1.12 10.65 6.22
N ILE A 81 1.14 9.35 5.87
CA ILE A 81 0.25 8.79 4.85
C ILE A 81 -1.20 8.85 5.34
N THR A 82 -2.06 9.40 4.49
CA THR A 82 -3.46 9.70 4.79
C THR A 82 -4.34 9.37 3.58
N LEU A 83 -5.55 8.87 3.85
CA LEU A 83 -6.61 8.69 2.85
C LEU A 83 -7.67 9.78 3.00
N LYS A 84 -8.33 10.16 1.91
CA LYS A 84 -9.57 10.95 1.94
C LYS A 84 -10.71 10.25 1.25
N ASP A 85 -11.90 10.41 1.82
CA ASP A 85 -13.14 10.01 1.16
C ASP A 85 -13.71 11.10 0.23
N ASP A 86 -14.78 10.74 -0.48
CA ASP A 86 -15.55 11.61 -1.36
C ASP A 86 -16.23 12.79 -0.66
N LYS A 87 -16.31 12.75 0.67
CA LYS A 87 -16.83 13.84 1.53
C LYS A 87 -15.71 14.72 2.09
N GLY A 88 -14.45 14.42 1.81
CA GLY A 88 -13.28 15.15 2.29
C GLY A 88 -12.82 14.77 3.70
N ASN A 89 -13.39 13.74 4.33
CA ASN A 89 -12.92 13.23 5.61
C ASN A 89 -11.55 12.57 5.44
N GLU A 90 -10.64 12.84 6.38
CA GLU A 90 -9.29 12.29 6.37
C GLU A 90 -9.14 11.13 7.35
N TYR A 91 -8.45 10.08 6.91
CA TYR A 91 -8.11 8.91 7.71
C TYR A 91 -6.60 8.75 7.76
N ARG A 92 -6.03 8.85 8.96
CA ARG A 92 -4.58 8.72 9.19
C ARG A 92 -4.25 7.32 9.68
N SER A 93 -3.13 6.79 9.21
CA SER A 93 -2.62 5.50 9.68
C SER A 93 -2.11 5.61 11.12
N GLY A 94 -0.99 6.34 11.32
CA GLY A 94 -0.35 6.52 12.62
C GLY A 94 -0.02 5.20 13.34
N LEU A 95 0.19 5.27 14.66
CA LEU A 95 0.49 4.09 15.48
C LEU A 95 -0.65 3.05 15.49
N LYS A 96 -1.90 3.53 15.37
CA LYS A 96 -3.06 2.64 15.28
C LYS A 96 -3.02 1.81 13.99
N GLY A 97 -2.57 2.40 12.90
CA GLY A 97 -2.44 1.72 11.61
C GLY A 97 -1.49 0.53 11.65
N GLU A 98 -0.36 0.63 12.36
CA GLU A 98 0.56 -0.50 12.58
C GLU A 98 -0.15 -1.69 13.24
N GLY A 99 -0.95 -1.42 14.27
CA GLY A 99 -1.73 -2.46 14.96
C GLY A 99 -2.77 -3.12 14.05
N ILE A 100 -3.35 -2.36 13.10
CA ILE A 100 -4.29 -2.88 12.10
C ILE A 100 -3.55 -3.77 11.08
N VAL A 101 -2.38 -3.33 10.58
CA VAL A 101 -1.53 -4.13 9.69
C VAL A 101 -1.13 -5.45 10.35
N SER A 102 -0.66 -5.40 11.60
CA SER A 102 -0.32 -6.60 12.37
C SER A 102 -1.52 -7.55 12.51
N THR A 103 -2.71 -7.01 12.86
CA THR A 103 -3.93 -7.81 12.97
C THR A 103 -4.29 -8.49 11.65
N TYR A 104 -4.15 -7.78 10.52
CA TYR A 104 -4.38 -8.34 9.20
C TYR A 104 -3.45 -9.52 8.91
N LEU A 105 -2.15 -9.36 9.14
CA LEU A 105 -1.15 -10.38 8.85
C LEU A 105 -1.32 -11.63 9.73
N THR A 106 -1.63 -11.46 11.02
CA THR A 106 -1.91 -12.58 11.92
C THR A 106 -3.14 -13.38 11.49
N LYS A 107 -4.13 -12.74 10.88
CA LYS A 107 -5.36 -13.41 10.42
C LYS A 107 -5.26 -13.99 9.01
N ASN A 108 -4.24 -13.63 8.27
CA ASN A 108 -4.04 -14.04 6.88
C ASN A 108 -2.65 -14.66 6.74
N GLU A 109 -2.47 -15.85 7.30
CA GLU A 109 -1.17 -16.54 7.37
C GLU A 109 -0.52 -16.80 6.00
N SER A 110 -1.33 -16.82 4.93
CA SER A 110 -0.84 -16.95 3.54
C SER A 110 -0.25 -15.64 2.98
N VAL A 111 -0.41 -14.52 3.69
CA VAL A 111 0.10 -13.21 3.29
C VAL A 111 1.38 -12.93 4.05
N GLU A 112 2.51 -13.10 3.35
CA GLU A 112 3.81 -12.74 3.90
C GLU A 112 4.09 -11.25 3.76
N GLN A 113 4.71 -10.69 4.80
CA GLN A 113 5.23 -9.33 4.79
C GLN A 113 6.76 -9.36 4.77
N ASP A 114 7.37 -8.63 3.84
CA ASP A 114 8.80 -8.38 3.87
C ASP A 114 9.12 -7.42 5.03
N GLN A 115 9.59 -7.98 6.15
CA GLN A 115 9.91 -7.22 7.36
C GLN A 115 11.07 -6.24 7.15
N LYS A 116 12.01 -6.53 6.25
CA LYS A 116 13.12 -5.63 5.96
C LYS A 116 12.59 -4.41 5.19
N ALA A 117 11.78 -4.64 4.16
CA ALA A 117 11.16 -3.54 3.41
C ALA A 117 10.21 -2.71 4.30
N HIS A 118 9.42 -3.37 5.15
CA HIS A 118 8.56 -2.71 6.13
C HIS A 118 9.36 -1.78 7.05
N THR A 119 10.33 -2.33 7.77
CA THR A 119 11.18 -1.58 8.71
C THR A 119 11.91 -0.44 8.01
N LEU A 120 12.42 -0.70 6.80
CA LEU A 120 13.13 0.30 6.03
C LEU A 120 12.24 1.50 5.70
N ALA A 121 10.99 1.29 5.31
CA ALA A 121 10.04 2.36 4.98
C ALA A 121 9.73 3.30 6.17
N PHE A 122 9.94 2.86 7.41
CA PHE A 122 9.80 3.67 8.62
C PHE A 122 11.13 4.26 9.11
N SER A 123 12.24 3.99 8.43
CA SER A 123 13.56 4.45 8.85
C SER A 123 13.72 5.96 8.73
N GLU A 124 14.41 6.55 9.71
CA GLU A 124 14.89 7.93 9.65
C GLU A 124 16.12 8.10 8.72
N SER A 125 16.72 6.99 8.30
CA SER A 125 17.92 6.95 7.46
C SER A 125 17.69 6.12 6.19
N PHE A 126 16.56 6.33 5.53
CA PHE A 126 16.19 5.62 4.30
C PHE A 126 17.23 5.88 3.20
N PRO A 127 17.94 4.86 2.68
CA PRO A 127 19.09 5.08 1.81
C PRO A 127 18.73 5.73 0.46
N ALA A 128 19.72 6.38 -0.16
CA ALA A 128 19.61 6.94 -1.50
C ALA A 128 19.22 5.85 -2.53
N LYS A 129 18.49 6.24 -3.58
CA LYS A 129 18.10 5.38 -4.72
C LYS A 129 17.50 4.03 -4.32
N THR A 130 16.86 3.97 -3.15
CA THR A 130 16.32 2.74 -2.59
C THR A 130 14.80 2.72 -2.74
N LYS A 131 14.23 1.53 -2.81
CA LYS A 131 12.79 1.29 -2.82
C LYS A 131 12.42 0.24 -1.79
N ALA A 132 11.27 0.40 -1.17
CA ALA A 132 10.69 -0.56 -0.26
C ALA A 132 9.20 -0.69 -0.55
N ARG A 133 8.70 -1.92 -0.66
CA ARG A 133 7.26 -2.21 -0.81
C ARG A 133 6.82 -3.09 0.35
N SER A 134 5.72 -2.72 0.98
CA SER A 134 5.11 -3.52 2.04
C SER A 134 3.66 -3.08 2.26
N TYR A 135 2.93 -3.88 3.04
CA TYR A 135 1.73 -3.40 3.72
C TYR A 135 2.18 -2.42 4.81
N LEU A 136 2.11 -1.12 4.52
CA LEU A 136 2.72 -0.09 5.38
C LEU A 136 1.73 0.61 6.29
N CYS A 137 0.46 0.69 5.92
CA CYS A 137 -0.47 1.56 6.63
C CYS A 137 -1.83 0.89 6.80
N GLY A 138 -2.40 1.02 7.99
CA GLY A 138 -3.74 0.54 8.32
C GLY A 138 -4.66 1.71 8.63
N PHE A 139 -5.91 1.63 8.20
CA PHE A 139 -6.91 2.67 8.40
C PHE A 139 -8.19 2.05 8.93
N GLU A 140 -8.85 2.75 9.85
CA GLU A 140 -10.22 2.43 10.23
C GLU A 140 -11.14 3.46 9.63
N VAL A 141 -12.13 2.99 8.86
CA VAL A 141 -13.03 3.84 8.08
C VAL A 141 -14.47 3.32 8.15
N PRO A 142 -15.49 4.16 7.90
CA PRO A 142 -16.87 3.70 7.77
C PRO A 142 -17.02 2.65 6.65
N LYS A 143 -17.93 1.69 6.82
CA LYS A 143 -18.12 0.58 5.87
C LYS A 143 -18.42 1.03 4.44
N ASP A 144 -19.23 2.06 4.29
CA ASP A 144 -19.71 2.53 2.99
C ASP A 144 -18.87 3.69 2.42
N VAL A 145 -17.69 3.94 3.01
CA VAL A 145 -16.83 5.02 2.55
C VAL A 145 -16.25 4.72 1.17
N LYS A 146 -16.25 5.73 0.30
CA LYS A 146 -15.51 5.70 -0.97
C LYS A 146 -14.22 6.50 -0.81
N ILE A 147 -13.09 5.80 -0.78
CA ILE A 147 -11.77 6.47 -0.78
C ILE A 147 -11.49 7.01 -2.17
N VAL A 148 -11.21 8.31 -2.27
CA VAL A 148 -10.97 9.01 -3.54
C VAL A 148 -9.59 9.64 -3.62
N SER A 149 -8.88 9.80 -2.51
CA SER A 149 -7.54 10.36 -2.51
C SER A 149 -6.60 9.66 -1.53
N PHE A 150 -5.34 9.62 -1.92
CA PHE A 150 -4.20 9.11 -1.17
C PHE A 150 -3.12 10.19 -1.16
N GLY A 151 -2.42 10.34 -0.03
CA GLY A 151 -1.39 11.38 0.05
C GLY A 151 -0.51 11.34 1.28
N VAL A 152 0.49 12.21 1.27
CA VAL A 152 1.40 12.48 2.38
C VAL A 152 1.08 13.87 2.92
N LYS A 153 0.33 13.93 4.02
CA LYS A 153 -0.24 15.17 4.52
C LYS A 153 0.81 16.21 4.88
N LYS A 154 1.89 15.81 5.56
CA LYS A 154 2.97 16.71 5.99
C LYS A 154 3.70 17.38 4.82
N GLN A 155 3.74 16.72 3.67
CA GLN A 155 4.36 17.23 2.44
C GLN A 155 3.36 17.94 1.52
N ASN A 156 2.09 18.01 1.93
CA ASN A 156 0.99 18.51 1.09
C ASN A 156 0.93 17.84 -0.30
N LEU A 157 1.22 16.54 -0.37
CA LEU A 157 1.16 15.76 -1.60
C LEU A 157 -0.09 14.90 -1.61
N TRP A 158 -0.90 15.01 -2.67
CA TRP A 158 -2.15 14.28 -2.83
C TRP A 158 -2.34 13.82 -4.27
N SER A 159 -2.93 12.65 -4.45
CA SER A 159 -3.35 12.12 -5.74
C SER A 159 -4.70 11.44 -5.63
N SER A 160 -5.44 11.42 -6.73
CA SER A 160 -6.70 10.67 -6.82
C SER A 160 -6.43 9.17 -6.82
N VAL A 161 -7.33 8.40 -6.22
CA VAL A 161 -7.35 6.93 -6.29
C VAL A 161 -8.24 6.51 -7.47
N LYS A 162 -7.72 5.64 -8.32
CA LYS A 162 -8.41 5.09 -9.50
C LYS A 162 -9.39 3.99 -9.16
#